data_AF-S0KHH4-F1
#
_entry.id   AF-S0KHH4-F1
#
_cell.length_a   1.000
_cell.length_b   1.000
_cell.length_c   1.000
_cell.angle_alpha   90.00
_cell.angle_beta   90.00
_cell.angle_gamma   90.00
#
_symmetry.space_group_name_H-M   'P 1'
#
loop_
_entity.id
_entity.type
_entity.pdbx_description
1 polymer ?
#
loop_
_entity_poly.entity_id
_entity_poly.type
_entity_poly.pdbx_seq_one_letter_code
_entity_poly.pdbx_strand_id
1 'polypeptide(L)'
;MNDVYLAIILDVINEKYYSEKVFCQNQLAIEEKDWQAWKSGQYSLTPEQTQKIKNLFTDYEWMLFQKVLRQTVIYPEKRSQGVMEYRQMKLQIARKWMDGQLAKIELLNDSLENQEFQALLIAVGIDYEQWGFDDILTFRIPARLQKQLANDQVKLLDWFDAQIQELQ
;
A
#
# COMPACT_ATOMS: atom_id res chain seq x y z
N MET A 1 8.60 18.53 5.48
CA MET A 1 7.75 17.32 5.43
C MET A 1 8.51 16.21 6.15
N ASN A 2 7.87 15.25 6.83
CA ASN A 2 8.63 14.14 7.45
C ASN A 2 9.17 13.25 6.33
N ASP A 3 10.49 13.07 6.23
CA ASP A 3 11.12 12.31 5.15
C ASP A 3 10.58 10.87 5.04
N VAL A 4 10.21 10.27 6.19
CA VAL A 4 9.60 8.93 6.24
C VAL A 4 8.18 8.94 5.67
N TYR A 5 7.40 9.98 5.96
CA TYR A 5 6.04 10.16 5.42
C TYR A 5 6.08 10.17 3.90
N LEU A 6 7.00 10.97 3.34
CA LEU A 6 7.17 11.05 1.89
C LEU A 6 7.62 9.70 1.33
N ALA A 7 8.65 9.09 1.93
CA ALA A 7 9.23 7.85 1.43
C ALA A 7 8.20 6.72 1.31
N ILE A 8 7.34 6.53 2.33
CA ILE A 8 6.31 5.50 2.29
C ILE A 8 5.24 5.81 1.22
N ILE A 9 4.85 7.08 1.05
CA ILE A 9 3.89 7.45 -0.01
C ILE A 9 4.45 7.12 -1.39
N LEU A 10 5.70 7.50 -1.67
CA LEU A 10 6.34 7.19 -2.96
C LEU A 10 6.44 5.69 -3.17
N ASP A 11 6.72 4.94 -2.11
CA ASP A 11 6.76 3.49 -2.13
C ASP A 11 5.41 2.88 -2.54
N VAL A 12 4.32 3.33 -1.89
CA VAL A 12 2.96 2.86 -2.16
C VAL A 12 2.46 3.28 -3.54
N ILE A 13 2.84 4.48 -4.00
CA ILE A 13 2.55 4.91 -5.38
C ILE A 13 3.22 3.98 -6.39
N ASN A 14 4.50 3.63 -6.18
CA ASN A 14 5.19 2.70 -7.07
C ASN A 14 4.60 1.28 -7.00
N GLU A 15 4.14 0.86 -5.81
CA GLU A 15 3.40 -0.40 -5.64
C GLU A 15 2.10 -0.39 -6.46
N LYS A 16 1.26 0.65 -6.33
CA LYS A 16 -0.11 0.67 -6.89
C LYS A 16 -0.22 1.22 -8.32
N TYR A 17 0.70 2.07 -8.77
CA TYR A 17 0.62 2.79 -10.06
C TYR A 17 1.87 2.65 -10.93
N TYR A 18 2.83 1.79 -10.53
CA TYR A 18 4.13 1.57 -11.20
C TYR A 18 5.09 2.76 -11.21
N SER A 19 4.59 4.00 -11.22
CA SER A 19 5.40 5.22 -11.19
C SER A 19 4.66 6.40 -10.60
N GLU A 20 5.42 7.33 -10.01
CA GLU A 20 4.93 8.64 -9.56
C GLU A 20 4.23 9.42 -10.68
N LYS A 21 4.78 9.37 -11.90
CA LYS A 21 4.25 10.10 -13.06
C LYS A 21 2.83 9.68 -13.40
N VAL A 22 2.59 8.37 -13.45
CA VAL A 22 1.26 7.80 -13.75
C VAL A 22 0.24 8.24 -12.71
N PHE A 23 0.60 8.19 -11.42
CA PHE A 23 -0.27 8.66 -10.34
C PHE A 23 -0.54 10.18 -10.42
N CYS A 24 0.49 10.98 -10.66
CA CYS A 24 0.34 12.44 -10.73
C CYS A 24 -0.58 12.88 -11.87
N GLN A 25 -0.43 12.26 -13.05
CA GLN A 25 -1.21 12.61 -14.24
C GLN A 25 -2.64 12.08 -14.17
N ASN A 26 -2.83 10.83 -13.76
CA ASN A 26 -4.12 10.16 -13.87
C ASN A 26 -4.99 10.24 -12.61
N GLN A 27 -4.39 10.48 -11.43
CA GLN A 27 -5.13 10.56 -10.16
C GLN A 27 -5.12 11.97 -9.59
N LEU A 28 -3.94 12.55 -9.36
CA LEU A 28 -3.83 13.89 -8.76
C LEU A 28 -4.17 15.03 -9.72
N ALA A 29 -4.04 14.79 -11.03
CA ALA A 29 -4.18 15.79 -12.10
C ALA A 29 -3.30 17.03 -11.86
N ILE A 30 -2.02 16.82 -11.52
CA ILE A 30 -1.01 17.87 -11.32
C ILE A 30 0.18 17.70 -12.25
N GLU A 31 0.89 18.80 -12.49
CA GLU A 31 2.15 18.78 -13.24
C GLU A 31 3.29 18.18 -12.40
N GLU A 32 4.28 17.61 -13.08
CA GLU A 32 5.48 17.06 -12.43
C GLU A 32 6.22 18.13 -11.61
N LYS A 33 6.23 19.38 -12.08
CA LYS A 33 6.83 20.50 -11.35
C LYS A 33 6.17 20.72 -9.98
N ASP A 34 4.85 20.72 -9.93
CA ASP A 34 4.10 20.91 -8.68
C ASP A 34 4.27 19.70 -7.75
N TRP A 35 4.36 18.50 -8.31
CA TRP A 35 4.69 17.30 -7.55
C TRP A 35 6.07 17.40 -6.88
N GLN A 36 7.11 17.80 -7.62
CA GLN A 36 8.45 18.01 -7.05
C GLN A 36 8.46 19.13 -6.00
N ALA A 37 7.73 20.22 -6.26
CA ALA A 37 7.57 21.32 -5.29
C ALA A 37 6.87 20.84 -4.01
N TRP A 38 5.86 19.97 -4.11
CA TRP A 38 5.19 19.37 -2.96
C TRP A 38 6.15 18.50 -2.15
N LYS A 39 6.93 17.64 -2.81
CA LYS A 39 7.95 16.80 -2.14
C LYS A 39 8.98 17.63 -1.36
N SER A 40 9.35 18.79 -1.88
CA SER A 40 10.27 19.73 -1.21
C SER A 40 9.59 20.61 -0.14
N GLY A 41 8.27 20.53 0.03
CA GLY A 41 7.50 21.36 0.95
C GLY A 41 7.25 22.80 0.48
N GLN A 42 7.50 23.10 -0.80
CA GLN A 42 7.31 24.41 -1.41
C GLN A 42 5.91 24.59 -2.03
N TYR A 43 5.14 23.50 -2.14
CA TYR A 43 3.77 23.49 -2.65
C TYR A 43 2.85 22.73 -1.69
N SER A 44 1.62 23.21 -1.55
CA SER A 44 0.58 22.58 -0.74
C SER A 44 -0.50 22.03 -1.65
N LEU A 45 -0.78 20.72 -1.52
CA LEU A 45 -1.90 20.09 -2.22
C LEU A 45 -3.23 20.66 -1.74
N THR A 46 -4.23 20.65 -2.61
CA THR A 46 -5.62 20.97 -2.23
C THR A 46 -6.18 19.90 -1.27
N PRO A 47 -7.27 20.18 -0.54
CA PRO A 47 -7.91 19.17 0.30
C PRO A 47 -8.31 17.90 -0.47
N GLU A 48 -8.79 18.07 -1.70
CA GLU A 48 -9.16 16.95 -2.59
C GLU A 48 -7.93 16.11 -2.97
N GLN A 49 -6.84 16.74 -3.39
CA GLN A 49 -5.59 16.06 -3.71
C GLN A 49 -4.99 15.36 -2.48
N THR A 50 -5.07 15.99 -1.31
CA THR A 50 -4.66 15.39 -0.05
C THR A 50 -5.50 14.15 0.28
N GLN A 51 -6.80 14.19 -0.01
CA GLN A 51 -7.66 13.02 0.15
C GLN A 51 -7.26 11.90 -0.82
N LYS A 52 -6.92 12.22 -2.07
CA LYS A 52 -6.40 11.22 -3.04
C LYS A 52 -5.10 10.55 -2.56
N ILE A 53 -4.22 11.28 -1.89
CA ILE A 53 -3.03 10.69 -1.22
C ILE A 53 -3.44 9.74 -0.10
N LYS A 54 -4.46 10.05 0.70
CA LYS A 54 -4.95 9.14 1.74
C LYS A 54 -5.59 7.89 1.14
N ASN A 55 -6.33 8.04 0.05
CA ASN A 55 -6.96 6.93 -0.68
C ASN A 55 -5.97 5.98 -1.36
N LEU A 56 -4.66 6.31 -1.37
CA LEU A 56 -3.61 5.33 -1.66
C LEU A 56 -3.61 4.16 -0.69
N PHE A 57 -4.21 4.33 0.48
CA PHE A 57 -4.25 3.35 1.56
C PHE A 57 -5.71 2.97 1.83
N THR A 58 -5.95 1.72 2.18
CA THR A 58 -7.16 1.37 2.95
C THR A 58 -7.11 2.05 4.32
N ASP A 59 -8.22 2.09 5.06
CA ASP A 59 -8.23 2.64 6.42
C ASP A 59 -7.25 1.90 7.35
N TYR A 60 -7.15 0.58 7.20
CA TYR A 60 -6.20 -0.23 7.98
C TYR A 60 -4.74 0.04 7.57
N GLU A 61 -4.46 0.14 6.28
CA GLU A 61 -3.12 0.51 5.78
C GLU A 61 -2.73 1.92 6.23
N TRP A 62 -3.67 2.86 6.27
CA TRP A 62 -3.47 4.22 6.75
C TRP A 62 -3.15 4.22 8.25
N MET A 63 -3.89 3.43 9.03
CA MET A 63 -3.62 3.25 10.46
C MET A 63 -2.23 2.65 10.69
N LEU A 64 -1.83 1.65 9.91
CA LEU A 64 -0.48 1.08 9.97
C LEU A 64 0.60 2.11 9.62
N PHE A 65 0.39 2.89 8.56
CA PHE A 65 1.26 3.99 8.17
C PHE A 65 1.46 4.99 9.30
N GLN A 66 0.37 5.45 9.94
CA GLN A 66 0.43 6.36 11.08
C GLN A 66 1.18 5.76 12.27
N LYS A 67 1.02 4.46 12.54
CA LYS A 67 1.79 3.76 13.59
C LYS A 67 3.29 3.78 13.29
N VAL A 68 3.70 3.49 12.06
CA VAL A 68 5.11 3.52 11.66
C VAL A 68 5.68 4.93 11.81
N LEU A 69 4.97 5.96 11.34
CA LEU A 69 5.40 7.35 11.50
C LEU A 69 5.61 7.72 12.96
N ARG A 70 4.65 7.38 13.83
CA ARG A 70 4.78 7.62 15.27
C ARG A 70 6.01 6.92 15.85
N GLN A 71 6.28 5.67 15.45
CA GLN A 71 7.46 4.94 15.91
C GLN A 71 8.76 5.61 15.48
N THR A 72 8.85 6.17 14.28
CA THR A 72 10.04 6.91 13.82
C THR A 72 10.25 8.29 14.48
N VAL A 73 9.21 8.82 15.13
CA VAL A 73 9.34 9.98 16.01
C VAL A 73 9.89 9.56 17.37
N ILE A 74 9.38 8.46 17.93
CA ILE A 74 9.81 7.90 19.23
C ILE A 74 11.23 7.33 19.16
N TYR A 75 11.57 6.68 18.05
CA TYR A 75 12.86 6.02 17.78
C TYR A 75 13.49 6.60 16.50
N PRO A 76 14.13 7.79 16.57
CA PRO A 76 14.71 8.48 15.42
C PRO A 76 15.72 7.65 14.62
N GLU A 77 16.45 6.75 15.27
CA GLU A 77 17.43 5.84 14.68
C GLU A 77 16.80 4.88 13.66
N LYS A 78 15.50 4.62 13.77
CA LYS A 78 14.74 3.77 12.83
C LYS A 78 14.17 4.51 11.63
N ARG A 79 14.39 5.83 11.49
CA ARG A 79 13.82 6.62 10.37
C ARG A 79 14.22 6.09 9.00
N SER A 80 15.49 5.70 8.82
CA SER A 80 15.97 5.13 7.56
C SER A 80 15.32 3.79 7.20
N GLN A 81 14.71 3.12 8.17
CA GLN A 81 14.06 1.83 8.03
C GLN A 81 12.54 1.94 7.88
N GLY A 82 11.95 3.14 7.91
CA GLY A 82 10.49 3.31 7.97
C GLY A 82 9.72 2.66 6.82
N VAL A 83 10.25 2.72 5.59
CA VAL A 83 9.64 2.04 4.43
C VAL A 83 9.69 0.51 4.60
N MET A 84 10.84 -0.02 5.01
CA MET A 84 11.03 -1.45 5.25
C MET A 84 10.11 -1.95 6.38
N GLU A 85 10.05 -1.23 7.50
CA GLU A 85 9.19 -1.55 8.65
C GLU A 85 7.70 -1.53 8.26
N TYR A 86 7.26 -0.57 7.43
CA TYR A 86 5.89 -0.55 6.91
C TYR A 86 5.58 -1.79 6.06
N ARG A 87 6.44 -2.13 5.09
CA ARG A 87 6.27 -3.31 4.23
C ARG A 87 6.29 -4.62 5.02
N GLN A 88 7.27 -4.78 5.91
CA GLN A 88 7.40 -5.97 6.75
C GLN A 88 6.17 -6.16 7.62
N MET A 89 5.70 -5.09 8.30
CA MET A 89 4.52 -5.20 9.15
C MET A 89 3.26 -5.53 8.35
N LYS A 90 3.09 -4.92 7.17
CA LYS A 90 1.98 -5.21 6.25
C LYS A 90 1.95 -6.70 5.87
N LEU A 91 3.08 -7.26 5.47
CA LEU A 91 3.21 -8.69 5.14
C LEU A 91 2.97 -9.60 6.36
N GLN A 92 3.57 -9.29 7.52
CA GLN A 92 3.41 -10.09 8.73
C GLN A 92 1.97 -10.12 9.24
N ILE A 93 1.24 -9.01 9.14
CA ILE A 93 -0.18 -8.96 9.54
C ILE A 93 -1.01 -9.83 8.59
N ALA A 94 -0.86 -9.66 7.28
CA ALA A 94 -1.56 -10.49 6.29
C ALA A 94 -1.28 -11.98 6.48
N ARG A 95 -0.01 -12.35 6.71
CA ARG A 95 0.40 -13.72 7.06
C ARG A 95 -0.36 -14.25 8.27
N LYS A 96 -0.38 -13.49 9.38
CA LYS A 96 -1.10 -13.89 10.59
C LYS A 96 -2.60 -14.08 10.35
N TRP A 97 -3.22 -13.25 9.52
CA TRP A 97 -4.63 -13.39 9.18
C TRP A 97 -4.91 -14.66 8.38
N MET A 98 -4.03 -15.00 7.43
CA MET A 98 -4.15 -16.24 6.64
C MET A 98 -3.85 -17.49 7.47
N ASP A 99 -2.79 -17.48 8.30
CA ASP A 99 -2.43 -18.56 9.22
C ASP A 99 -3.59 -18.87 10.20
N GLY A 100 -4.28 -17.83 10.66
CA GLY A 100 -5.45 -17.94 11.53
C GLY A 100 -6.74 -18.33 10.84
N GLN A 101 -6.73 -18.53 9.51
CA GLN A 101 -7.94 -18.79 8.69
C GLN A 101 -9.03 -17.71 8.83
N LEU A 102 -8.63 -16.47 9.14
CA LEU A 102 -9.52 -15.31 9.28
C LEU A 102 -9.59 -14.48 7.99
N ALA A 103 -8.60 -14.65 7.11
CA ALA A 103 -8.47 -13.84 5.91
C ALA A 103 -9.44 -14.26 4.79
N LYS A 104 -10.13 -13.29 4.22
CA LYS A 104 -10.71 -13.34 2.88
C LYS A 104 -9.72 -12.76 1.88
N ILE A 105 -9.60 -13.42 0.73
CA ILE A 105 -8.69 -13.01 -0.35
C ILE A 105 -9.54 -12.68 -1.57
N GLU A 106 -9.37 -11.47 -2.07
CA GLU A 106 -10.10 -10.99 -3.24
C GLU A 106 -9.11 -10.37 -4.24
N LEU A 107 -9.36 -10.60 -5.53
CA LEU A 107 -8.58 -9.95 -6.57
C LEU A 107 -9.27 -8.63 -6.92
N LEU A 108 -8.57 -7.51 -6.71
CA LEU A 108 -9.09 -6.18 -7.03
C LEU A 108 -8.99 -5.97 -8.53
N ASN A 109 -10.08 -6.27 -9.23
CA ASN A 109 -10.32 -5.83 -10.59
C ASN A 109 -11.02 -4.49 -10.50
N ASP A 110 -10.26 -3.39 -10.45
CA ASP A 110 -10.91 -2.09 -10.59
C ASP A 110 -11.51 -2.00 -12.00
N SER A 111 -12.69 -1.38 -12.06
CA SER A 111 -13.54 -1.28 -13.25
C SER A 111 -12.76 -0.81 -14.49
N LEU A 112 -13.24 -1.23 -15.66
CA LEU A 112 -12.63 -1.15 -17.00
C LEU A 112 -12.06 0.22 -17.45
N GLU A 113 -12.18 1.29 -16.67
CA GLU A 113 -11.78 2.64 -17.04
C GLU A 113 -10.34 3.03 -16.61
N ASN A 114 -9.70 2.31 -15.67
CA ASN A 114 -8.36 2.70 -15.15
C ASN A 114 -7.30 1.58 -15.11
N GLN A 115 -7.58 0.41 -15.67
CA GLN A 115 -6.67 -0.75 -15.60
C GLN A 115 -5.32 -0.56 -16.30
N GLU A 116 -5.22 0.30 -17.32
CA GLU A 116 -3.95 0.51 -18.04
C GLU A 116 -2.85 1.15 -17.16
N PHE A 117 -3.25 1.84 -16.10
CA PHE A 117 -2.38 2.71 -15.31
C PHE A 117 -2.23 2.27 -13.85
N GLN A 118 -2.90 1.18 -13.45
CA GLN A 118 -2.87 0.65 -12.10
C GLN A 118 -2.33 -0.77 -12.06
N ALA A 119 -1.65 -1.08 -10.97
CA ALA A 119 -1.23 -2.44 -10.69
C ALA A 119 -2.43 -3.32 -10.35
N LEU A 120 -2.37 -4.57 -10.77
CA LEU A 120 -3.31 -5.57 -10.31
C LEU A 120 -2.96 -5.93 -8.87
N LEU A 121 -3.94 -5.74 -7.98
CA LEU A 121 -3.79 -5.92 -6.54
C LEU A 121 -4.62 -7.12 -6.06
N ILE A 122 -4.13 -7.78 -5.03
CA ILE A 122 -4.96 -8.64 -4.17
C ILE A 122 -5.30 -7.87 -2.90
N ALA A 123 -6.52 -8.01 -2.43
CA ALA A 123 -6.94 -7.63 -1.10
C ALA A 123 -6.91 -8.87 -0.21
N VAL A 124 -6.22 -8.75 0.92
CA VAL A 124 -6.26 -9.71 2.03
C VAL A 124 -6.92 -8.97 3.18
N GLY A 125 -8.09 -9.43 3.62
CA GLY A 125 -8.81 -8.72 4.67
C GLY A 125 -9.55 -9.62 5.65
N ILE A 126 -9.90 -9.06 6.80
CA ILE A 126 -10.80 -9.67 7.77
C ILE A 126 -12.15 -8.98 7.63
N ASP A 127 -13.19 -9.80 7.45
CA ASP A 127 -14.58 -9.37 7.42
C ASP A 127 -15.19 -9.57 8.82
N TYR A 128 -15.77 -8.50 9.35
CA TYR A 128 -16.43 -8.50 10.66
C TYR A 128 -17.96 -8.64 10.56
N GLU A 129 -18.49 -8.84 9.35
CA GLU A 129 -19.89 -8.84 8.98
C GLU A 129 -20.60 -7.53 9.36
N GLN A 130 -19.83 -6.44 9.41
CA GLN A 130 -20.29 -5.09 9.76
C GLN A 130 -20.00 -4.14 8.61
N TRP A 131 -20.87 -3.15 8.44
CA TRP A 131 -20.87 -2.25 7.30
C TRP A 131 -19.53 -1.51 7.09
N GLY A 132 -18.69 -2.03 6.19
CA GLY A 132 -17.45 -1.38 5.75
C GLY A 132 -16.37 -1.27 6.83
N PHE A 133 -16.46 -2.07 7.90
CA PHE A 133 -15.45 -2.09 8.97
C PHE A 133 -14.32 -3.09 8.70
N ASP A 134 -14.23 -3.59 7.48
CA ASP A 134 -13.28 -4.60 7.09
C ASP A 134 -11.85 -4.07 7.19
N ASP A 135 -10.97 -4.86 7.80
CA ASP A 135 -9.56 -4.56 7.83
C ASP A 135 -8.94 -5.13 6.56
N ILE A 136 -8.54 -4.28 5.62
CA ILE A 136 -8.05 -4.71 4.30
C ILE A 136 -6.60 -4.30 4.10
N LEU A 137 -5.77 -5.22 3.63
CA LEU A 137 -4.41 -4.98 3.15
C LEU A 137 -4.32 -5.31 1.66
N THR A 138 -3.72 -4.43 0.88
CA THR A 138 -3.62 -4.62 -0.58
C THR A 138 -2.20 -4.91 -1.00
N PHE A 139 -1.97 -5.88 -1.89
CA PHE A 139 -0.62 -6.23 -2.34
C PHE A 139 -0.56 -6.29 -3.84
N ARG A 140 0.49 -5.71 -4.43
CA ARG A 140 0.79 -5.95 -5.83
C ARG A 140 1.34 -7.35 -6.01
N ILE A 141 0.71 -8.11 -6.91
CA ILE A 141 1.18 -9.44 -7.30
C ILE A 141 1.75 -9.44 -8.72
N PRO A 142 2.83 -10.19 -8.97
CA PRO A 142 3.34 -10.40 -10.32
C PRO A 142 2.29 -11.01 -11.25
N ALA A 143 2.17 -10.51 -12.48
CA ALA A 143 1.17 -10.97 -13.46
C ALA A 143 1.19 -12.49 -13.70
N ARG A 144 2.36 -13.12 -13.59
CA ARG A 144 2.54 -14.56 -13.76
C ARG A 144 1.85 -15.41 -12.70
N LEU A 145 1.64 -14.84 -11.50
CA LEU A 145 1.11 -15.56 -10.34
C LEU A 145 -0.42 -15.35 -10.14
N GLN A 146 -1.04 -14.46 -10.91
CA GLN A 146 -2.45 -14.05 -10.73
C GLN A 146 -3.45 -15.22 -10.78
N LYS A 147 -3.37 -16.07 -11.81
CA LYS A 147 -4.31 -17.20 -11.97
C LYS A 147 -4.08 -18.33 -10.99
N GLN A 148 -2.87 -18.40 -10.41
CA GLN A 148 -2.47 -19.49 -9.53
C GLN A 148 -2.69 -19.16 -8.05
N LEU A 149 -2.47 -17.90 -7.65
CA LEU A 149 -2.57 -17.46 -6.26
C LEU A 149 -4.01 -17.16 -5.82
N ALA A 150 -4.88 -16.70 -6.72
CA ALA A 150 -6.26 -16.36 -6.36
C ALA A 150 -7.08 -17.57 -5.86
N ASN A 151 -6.69 -18.79 -6.25
CA ASN A 151 -7.43 -20.01 -5.93
C ASN A 151 -6.69 -20.95 -4.97
N ASP A 152 -5.47 -20.61 -4.53
CA ASP A 152 -4.62 -21.50 -3.74
C ASP A 152 -3.96 -20.74 -2.57
N GLN A 153 -4.64 -20.77 -1.42
CA GLN A 153 -4.21 -20.08 -0.20
C GLN A 153 -2.84 -20.58 0.31
N VAL A 154 -2.49 -21.85 0.06
CA VAL A 154 -1.18 -22.40 0.45
C VAL A 154 -0.07 -21.74 -0.35
N LYS A 155 -0.24 -21.65 -1.68
CA LYS A 155 0.74 -20.94 -2.53
C LYS A 155 0.85 -19.46 -2.21
N LEU A 156 -0.24 -18.84 -1.76
CA LEU A 156 -0.21 -17.45 -1.33
C LEU A 156 0.60 -17.28 -0.05
N LEU A 157 0.42 -18.15 0.94
CA LEU A 157 1.25 -18.18 2.15
C LEU A 157 2.73 -18.35 1.82
N ASP A 158 3.08 -19.30 0.92
CA ASP A 158 4.46 -19.49 0.47
C ASP A 158 5.05 -18.23 -0.18
N TRP A 159 4.23 -17.50 -0.96
CA TRP A 159 4.63 -16.23 -1.55
C TRP A 159 4.88 -15.15 -0.49
N PHE A 160 4.00 -15.01 0.50
CA PHE A 160 4.21 -14.08 1.61
C PHE A 160 5.49 -14.40 2.39
N ASP A 161 5.78 -15.68 2.62
CA ASP A 161 7.00 -16.12 3.30
C ASP A 161 8.26 -15.75 2.51
N ALA A 162 8.24 -15.96 1.19
CA ALA A 162 9.33 -15.53 0.31
C ALA A 162 9.52 -14.00 0.34
N GLN A 163 8.44 -13.22 0.29
CA GLN A 163 8.52 -11.75 0.35
C GLN A 163 9.04 -11.24 1.71
N ILE A 164 8.66 -11.88 2.82
CA ILE A 164 9.19 -11.53 4.14
C ILE A 164 10.69 -11.82 4.19
N GLN A 165 11.15 -12.95 3.64
CA GLN A 165 12.56 -13.32 3.61
C GLN A 165 13.41 -12.38 2.73
N GLU A 166 12.87 -11.88 1.62
CA GLU A 166 13.55 -10.91 0.75
C GLU A 166 13.75 -9.54 1.42
N LEU A 167 12.96 -9.22 2.44
CA LEU A 167 13.04 -7.95 3.19
C LEU A 167 13.92 -8.04 4.45
N GLN A 168 14.53 -9.19 4.75
CA GLN A 168 15.42 -9.41 5.90
C GLN A 168 16.89 -9.27 5.52
#